data_AF-A0A3M0ZRG4-F1
#
_entry.id   AF-A0A3M0ZRG4-F1
#
_cell.length_a   1.000
_cell.length_b   1.000
_cell.length_c   1.000
_cell.angle_alpha   90.00
_cell.angle_beta   90.00
_cell.angle_gamma   90.00
#
_symmetry.space_group_name_H-M   'P 1'
#
loop_
_entity.id
_entity.type
_entity.pdbx_description
1 polymer ?
#
loop_
_entity_poly.entity_id
_entity_poly.type
_entity_poly.pdbx_seq_one_letter_code
_entity_poly.pdbx_strand_id
1 'polypeptide(L)'
;MRGEGRRLYVISFLSMLFLWLPSAALGSGGEAHHAPSIDTLIFPVINFSLYIFILYMVLRKPLAKKLAERREGMRNFIEEAAEKKTAAVQKLLMTQRKFQKLDDAIVALRERIENEGRSEALNIVDEARLKATQIKERARELAEIERRASEASLRREMVDLVVELATQKISSRLTPELDQGLRQSLLDDVGKALGE
;
A
#
# COMPACT_ATOMS: atom_id res chain seq x y z
N MET A 1 -10.03 14.66 50.38
CA MET A 1 -11.33 15.37 50.28
C MET A 1 -12.02 15.65 51.64
N ARG A 2 -11.58 15.11 52.79
CA ARG A 2 -12.20 15.39 54.12
C ARG A 2 -11.84 16.75 54.76
N GLY A 3 -10.82 17.46 54.26
CA GLY A 3 -10.33 18.71 54.86
C GLY A 3 -10.97 20.00 54.33
N GLU A 4 -11.47 20.01 53.08
CA GLU A 4 -12.11 21.18 52.47
C GLU A 4 -13.50 21.41 53.05
N GLY A 5 -14.26 20.33 53.27
CA GLY A 5 -15.55 20.39 53.96
C GLY A 5 -15.40 21.02 55.34
N ARG A 6 -14.45 20.56 56.16
CA ARG A 6 -14.23 21.12 57.50
C ARG A 6 -13.83 22.61 57.48
N ARG A 7 -13.12 23.07 56.44
CA ARG A 7 -12.76 24.49 56.28
C ARG A 7 -13.92 25.35 55.79
N LEU A 8 -14.74 24.84 54.87
CA LEU A 8 -15.98 25.50 54.43
C LEU A 8 -16.99 25.61 55.58
N TYR A 9 -17.12 24.55 56.39
CA TYR A 9 -17.91 24.61 57.62
C TYR A 9 -17.33 25.60 58.63
N VAL A 10 -16.01 25.67 58.81
CA VAL A 10 -15.40 26.67 59.72
C VAL A 10 -15.59 28.09 59.20
N ILE A 11 -15.46 28.36 57.89
CA ILE A 11 -15.70 29.69 57.31
C ILE A 11 -17.18 30.08 57.45
N SER A 12 -18.09 29.16 57.10
CA SER A 12 -19.55 29.37 57.21
C SER A 12 -20.00 29.54 58.66
N PHE A 13 -19.42 28.77 59.59
CA PHE A 13 -19.69 28.86 61.02
C PHE A 13 -19.15 30.16 61.60
N LEU A 14 -17.94 30.58 61.21
CA LEU A 14 -17.33 31.84 61.64
C LEU A 14 -18.07 33.07 61.08
N SER A 15 -18.58 33.01 59.84
CA SER A 15 -19.43 34.08 59.28
C SER A 15 -20.81 34.15 59.94
N MET A 16 -21.37 33.00 60.33
CA MET A 16 -22.66 32.92 61.01
C MET A 16 -22.56 33.39 62.48
N LEU A 17 -21.43 33.12 63.14
CA LEU A 17 -21.09 33.69 64.46
C LEU A 17 -21.01 35.23 64.40
N PHE A 18 -20.41 35.77 63.34
CA PHE A 18 -20.29 37.22 63.11
C PHE A 18 -21.66 37.89 62.83
N LEU A 19 -22.57 37.20 62.13
CA LEU A 19 -23.93 37.70 61.88
C LEU A 19 -24.83 37.67 63.13
N TRP A 20 -24.54 36.79 64.10
CA TRP A 20 -25.28 36.65 65.36
C TRP A 20 -24.73 37.50 66.53
N LEU A 21 -23.46 37.92 66.46
CA LEU A 21 -22.82 38.79 67.46
C LEU A 21 -23.46 40.19 67.66
N PRO A 22 -24.18 40.83 66.71
CA PRO A 22 -24.77 42.15 66.94
C PRO A 22 -25.90 42.16 67.99
N SER A 23 -26.48 41.00 68.32
CA SER A 23 -27.64 40.94 69.21
C SER A 23 -27.31 41.14 70.69
N ALA A 24 -26.03 41.16 71.08
CA ALA A 24 -25.59 41.45 72.45
C ALA A 24 -25.07 42.90 72.64
N ALA A 25 -24.93 43.66 71.55
CA ALA A 25 -24.58 45.09 71.61
C ALA A 25 -25.81 46.02 71.53
N LEU A 26 -26.98 45.50 71.14
CA LEU A 26 -28.29 46.13 71.35
C LEU A 26 -28.96 45.50 72.58
N GLY A 27 -28.46 45.74 73.79
CA GLY A 27 -29.04 45.08 74.97
C GLY A 27 -28.53 45.50 76.34
N SER A 28 -27.68 46.52 76.46
CA SER A 28 -27.35 47.13 77.74
C SER A 28 -27.05 48.62 77.56
N GLY A 29 -27.99 49.47 77.96
CA GLY A 29 -27.77 50.92 78.08
C GLY A 29 -28.94 51.71 77.53
N GLY A 30 -29.75 52.24 78.44
CA GLY A 30 -30.67 53.34 78.15
C GLY A 30 -29.95 54.54 77.55
N GLU A 31 -30.75 55.38 76.90
CA GLU A 31 -30.48 56.71 76.40
C GLU A 31 -29.22 57.39 76.95
N ALA A 32 -28.20 57.57 76.10
CA ALA A 32 -27.28 58.70 76.20
C ALA A 32 -26.56 58.91 74.86
N HIS A 33 -26.83 60.05 74.23
CA HIS A 33 -26.02 60.61 73.17
C HIS A 33 -24.61 60.94 73.70
N HIS A 34 -23.70 59.97 73.68
CA HIS A 34 -22.26 60.20 73.87
C HIS A 34 -21.51 59.70 72.64
N ALA A 35 -20.63 60.56 72.10
CA ALA A 35 -19.71 60.20 71.04
C ALA A 35 -18.97 58.91 71.42
N PRO A 36 -18.73 57.99 70.48
CA PRO A 36 -18.15 56.68 70.79
C PRO A 36 -16.81 56.88 71.51
N SER A 37 -16.80 56.60 72.81
CA SER A 37 -15.60 56.58 73.62
C SER A 37 -14.62 55.54 73.04
N ILE A 38 -13.32 55.80 73.13
CA ILE A 38 -12.29 54.85 72.66
C ILE A 38 -12.53 53.44 73.24
N ASP A 39 -13.02 53.37 74.48
CA ASP A 39 -13.34 52.12 75.17
C ASP A 39 -14.45 51.29 74.52
N THR A 40 -15.42 51.90 73.83
CA THR A 40 -16.49 51.17 73.13
C THR A 40 -16.04 50.64 71.76
N LEU A 41 -14.92 51.13 71.23
CA LEU A 41 -14.33 50.70 69.96
C LEU A 41 -13.29 49.58 70.13
N ILE A 42 -12.70 49.43 71.32
CA ILE A 42 -11.66 48.41 71.58
C ILE A 42 -12.20 46.97 71.37
N PHE A 43 -13.39 46.67 71.88
CA PHE A 43 -13.96 45.32 71.80
C PHE A 43 -14.31 44.90 70.34
N PRO A 44 -14.97 45.73 69.52
CA PRO A 44 -15.14 45.47 68.09
C PRO A 44 -13.83 45.32 67.32
N VAL A 45 -12.81 46.15 67.63
CA VAL A 45 -11.51 46.11 66.95
C VAL A 45 -10.75 44.83 67.24
N ILE A 46 -10.78 44.33 68.48
CA ILE A 46 -10.17 43.05 68.86
C ILE A 46 -10.86 41.89 68.13
N ASN A 47 -12.20 41.88 68.09
CA ASN A 47 -12.97 40.85 67.38
C ASN A 47 -12.69 40.87 65.86
N PHE A 48 -12.63 42.04 65.25
CA PHE A 48 -12.28 42.20 63.83
C PHE A 48 -10.85 41.72 63.54
N SER A 49 -9.90 42.04 64.43
CA SER A 49 -8.51 41.60 64.31
C SER A 49 -8.39 40.07 64.42
N LEU A 50 -9.11 39.45 65.35
CA LEU A 50 -9.18 38.00 65.48
C LEU A 50 -9.77 37.34 64.23
N TYR A 51 -10.81 37.94 63.65
CA TYR A 51 -11.42 37.48 62.41
C TYR A 51 -10.45 37.56 61.22
N ILE A 52 -9.77 38.70 61.04
CA ILE A 52 -8.74 38.86 60.00
C ILE A 52 -7.64 37.83 60.18
N PHE A 53 -7.22 37.56 61.42
CA PHE A 53 -6.18 36.57 61.72
C PHE A 53 -6.60 35.16 61.27
N ILE A 54 -7.81 34.73 61.63
CA ILE A 54 -8.36 33.42 61.23
C ILE A 54 -8.53 33.36 59.71
N LEU A 55 -9.07 34.41 59.10
CA LEU A 55 -9.26 34.50 57.65
C LEU A 55 -7.92 34.41 56.91
N TYR A 56 -6.91 35.16 57.35
CA TYR A 56 -5.56 35.10 56.78
C TYR A 56 -4.97 33.69 56.88
N MET A 57 -5.11 33.03 58.04
CA MET A 57 -4.59 31.68 58.24
C MET A 57 -5.27 30.65 57.31
N VAL A 58 -6.58 30.78 57.10
CA VAL A 58 -7.36 29.86 56.26
C VAL A 58 -7.16 30.13 54.77
N LEU A 59 -7.09 31.40 54.35
CA LEU A 59 -7.09 31.81 52.94
C LEU A 59 -5.69 31.82 52.32
N ARG A 60 -4.62 32.02 53.10
CA ARG A 60 -3.23 32.08 52.60
C ARG A 60 -2.83 30.82 51.80
N LYS A 61 -3.26 29.64 52.23
CA LYS A 61 -2.94 28.37 51.57
C LYS A 61 -3.70 28.14 50.24
N PRO A 62 -5.04 28.22 50.17
CA PRO A 62 -5.77 28.00 48.92
C PRO A 62 -5.53 29.10 47.88
N LEU A 63 -5.35 30.36 48.28
CA LEU A 63 -5.03 31.45 47.35
C LEU A 63 -3.68 31.23 46.66
N ALA A 64 -2.64 30.92 47.43
CA ALA A 64 -1.32 30.61 46.89
C ALA A 64 -1.37 29.38 45.97
N LYS A 65 -2.10 28.32 46.36
CA LYS A 65 -2.25 27.10 45.56
C LYS A 65 -2.94 27.38 44.22
N LYS A 66 -4.07 28.11 44.20
CA LYS A 66 -4.79 28.43 42.95
C LYS A 66 -3.97 29.30 42.00
N LEU A 67 -3.19 30.25 42.52
CA LEU A 67 -2.31 31.08 41.69
C LEU A 67 -1.14 30.26 41.13
N ALA A 68 -0.58 29.34 41.92
CA ALA A 68 0.45 28.41 41.48
C ALA A 68 -0.07 27.45 40.40
N GLU A 69 -1.23 26.83 40.62
CA GLU A 69 -1.91 25.94 39.64
C GLU A 69 -2.18 26.68 38.31
N ARG A 70 -2.63 27.94 38.36
CA ARG A 70 -2.85 28.74 37.15
C ARG A 70 -1.55 29.04 36.42
N ARG A 71 -0.47 29.35 37.15
CA ARG A 71 0.86 29.59 36.56
C ARG A 71 1.42 28.32 35.93
N GLU A 72 1.28 27.18 36.61
CA GLU A 72 1.69 25.87 36.11
C GLU A 72 0.87 25.46 34.88
N GLY A 73 -0.45 25.63 34.90
CA GLY A 73 -1.31 25.38 33.75
C GLY A 73 -0.95 26.22 32.52
N MET A 74 -0.62 27.51 32.70
CA MET A 74 -0.14 28.35 31.60
C MET A 74 1.23 27.92 31.09
N ARG A 75 2.15 27.53 31.98
CA ARG A 75 3.46 27.00 31.58
C ARG A 75 3.30 25.71 30.77
N ASN A 76 2.51 24.76 31.27
CA ASN A 76 2.25 23.50 30.60
C ASN A 76 1.57 23.71 29.24
N PHE A 77 0.64 24.66 29.14
CA PHE A 77 0.00 25.01 27.87
C PHE A 77 1.00 25.56 26.84
N ILE A 78 1.93 26.42 27.27
CA ILE A 78 2.98 26.96 26.40
C ILE A 78 3.95 25.86 25.98
N GLU A 79 4.34 24.98 26.90
CA GLU A 79 5.25 23.86 26.65
C GLU A 79 4.62 22.86 25.69
N GLU A 80 3.37 22.46 25.92
CA GLU A 80 2.62 21.56 25.03
C GLU A 80 2.40 22.18 23.64
N ALA A 81 2.12 23.48 23.55
CA ALA A 81 2.01 24.18 22.28
C ALA A 81 3.35 24.23 21.51
N ALA A 82 4.45 24.46 22.22
CA ALA A 82 5.79 24.43 21.64
C ALA A 82 6.15 23.02 21.15
N GLU A 83 5.90 21.97 21.95
CA GLU A 83 6.09 20.58 21.57
C GLU A 83 5.27 20.21 20.34
N LYS A 84 3.97 20.52 20.31
CA LYS A 84 3.11 20.29 19.13
C LYS A 84 3.62 21.01 17.88
N LYS A 85 4.09 22.26 18.01
CA LYS A 85 4.68 22.99 16.89
C LYS A 85 5.94 22.31 16.38
N THR A 86 6.85 21.92 17.28
CA THR A 86 8.10 21.24 16.88
C THR A 86 7.82 19.88 16.24
N ALA A 87 6.90 19.09 16.79
CA ALA A 87 6.46 17.83 16.20
C ALA A 87 5.84 18.00 14.81
N ALA A 88 5.01 19.03 14.63
CA ALA A 88 4.42 19.36 13.33
C ALA A 88 5.50 19.77 12.30
N VAL A 89 6.45 20.62 12.69
CA VAL A 89 7.57 21.02 11.82
C VAL A 89 8.44 19.82 11.45
N GLN A 90 8.77 18.95 12.41
CA GLN A 90 9.52 17.72 12.13
C GLN A 90 8.76 16.80 11.16
N LYS A 91 7.44 16.64 11.35
CA LYS A 91 6.61 15.83 10.45
C LYS A 91 6.54 16.43 9.03
N LEU A 92 6.48 17.75 8.90
CA LEU A 92 6.54 18.44 7.62
C LEU A 92 7.88 18.21 6.93
N LEU A 93 9.00 18.42 7.64
CA LEU A 93 10.34 18.19 7.08
C LEU A 93 10.55 16.73 6.66
N MET A 94 10.09 15.77 7.47
CA MET A 94 10.17 14.35 7.12
C MET A 94 9.34 14.02 5.89
N THR A 95 8.12 14.58 5.79
CA THR A 95 7.24 14.39 4.64
C THR A 95 7.84 15.03 3.38
N GLN A 96 8.39 16.23 3.49
CA GLN A 96 9.02 16.92 2.37
C GLN A 96 10.26 16.18 1.86
N ARG A 97 11.09 15.64 2.76
CA ARG A 97 12.21 14.75 2.39
C ARG A 97 11.73 13.47 1.69
N LYS A 98 10.60 12.90 2.12
CA LYS A 98 9.99 11.75 1.44
C LYS A 98 9.55 12.13 0.04
N PHE A 99 8.86 13.27 -0.14
CA PHE A 99 8.44 13.74 -1.46
C PHE A 99 9.63 13.96 -2.42
N GLN A 100 10.71 14.61 -1.96
CA GLN A 100 11.91 14.78 -2.79
C GLN A 100 12.50 13.44 -3.24
N LYS A 101 12.62 12.46 -2.33
CA LYS A 101 13.08 11.11 -2.68
C LYS A 101 12.14 10.39 -3.65
N LEU A 102 10.83 10.66 -3.57
CA LEU A 102 9.84 10.10 -4.48
C LEU A 102 10.01 10.67 -5.89
N ASP A 103 10.23 11.98 -6.02
CA ASP A 103 10.47 12.62 -7.32
C ASP A 103 11.72 12.04 -8.01
N ASP A 104 12.82 11.91 -7.28
CA ASP A 104 14.05 11.28 -7.77
C ASP A 104 13.80 9.81 -8.17
N ALA A 105 13.05 9.06 -7.36
CA ALA A 105 12.70 7.68 -7.66
C ALA A 105 11.80 7.56 -8.90
N ILE A 106 10.90 8.51 -9.14
CA ILE A 106 10.05 8.54 -10.34
C ILE A 106 10.89 8.80 -11.58
N VAL A 107 11.84 9.72 -11.52
CA VAL A 107 12.76 10.01 -12.63
C VAL A 107 13.59 8.77 -12.96
N ALA A 108 14.23 8.16 -11.95
CA ALA A 108 15.01 6.94 -12.13
C ALA A 108 14.16 5.77 -12.65
N LEU A 109 12.92 5.63 -12.18
CA LEU A 109 11.99 4.61 -12.66
C LEU A 109 11.62 4.81 -14.12
N ARG A 110 11.35 6.06 -14.55
CA ARG A 110 11.06 6.37 -15.95
C ARG A 110 12.22 6.02 -16.86
N GLU A 111 13.43 6.42 -16.48
CA GLU A 111 14.64 6.11 -17.25
C GLU A 111 14.87 4.60 -17.36
N ARG A 112 14.68 3.87 -16.25
CA ARG A 112 14.77 2.40 -16.23
C ARG A 112 13.72 1.77 -17.15
N ILE A 113 12.45 2.20 -17.08
CA ILE A 113 11.38 1.67 -17.94
C ILE A 113 11.67 1.95 -19.41
N GLU A 114 12.17 3.14 -19.75
CA GLU A 114 12.48 3.50 -21.13
C GLU A 114 13.65 2.68 -21.69
N ASN A 115 14.69 2.46 -20.88
CA ASN A 115 15.85 1.64 -21.28
C ASN A 115 15.49 0.15 -21.37
N GLU A 116 14.76 -0.38 -20.39
CA GLU A 116 14.28 -1.77 -20.41
C GLU A 116 13.32 -1.99 -21.58
N GLY A 117 12.38 -1.05 -21.82
CA GLY A 117 11.45 -1.12 -22.94
C GLY A 117 12.15 -1.07 -24.30
N ARG A 118 13.20 -0.26 -24.45
CA ARG A 118 14.01 -0.22 -25.68
C ARG A 118 14.78 -1.53 -25.88
N SER A 119 15.42 -2.05 -24.84
CA SER A 119 16.16 -3.31 -24.92
C SER A 119 15.23 -4.48 -25.25
N GLU A 120 14.06 -4.55 -24.61
CA GLU A 120 13.10 -5.62 -24.85
C GLU A 120 12.49 -5.53 -26.25
N ALA A 121 12.18 -4.32 -26.73
CA ALA A 121 11.71 -4.12 -28.10
C ALA A 121 12.74 -4.63 -29.13
N LEU A 122 14.03 -4.37 -28.92
CA LEU A 122 15.10 -4.88 -29.78
C LEU A 122 15.17 -6.41 -29.73
N ASN A 123 15.12 -7.01 -28.52
CA ASN A 123 15.12 -8.45 -28.34
C ASN A 123 13.94 -9.12 -29.06
N ILE A 124 12.73 -8.56 -28.94
CA ILE A 124 11.53 -9.08 -29.62
C ILE A 124 11.71 -9.05 -31.14
N VAL A 125 12.25 -7.95 -31.68
CA VAL A 125 12.48 -7.81 -33.12
C VAL A 125 13.52 -8.82 -33.61
N ASP A 126 14.60 -9.02 -32.88
CA ASP A 126 15.65 -9.96 -33.25
C ASP A 126 15.19 -11.41 -33.14
N GLU A 127 14.45 -11.76 -32.09
CA GLU A 127 13.79 -13.07 -31.98
C GLU A 127 12.79 -13.30 -33.12
N ALA A 128 11.99 -12.30 -33.47
CA ALA A 128 11.04 -12.40 -34.56
C ALA A 128 11.75 -12.64 -35.90
N ARG A 129 12.88 -11.96 -36.15
CA ARG A 129 13.72 -12.17 -37.34
C ARG A 129 14.32 -13.56 -37.37
N LEU A 130 14.83 -14.05 -36.23
CA LEU A 130 15.36 -15.40 -36.12
C LEU A 130 14.28 -16.45 -36.41
N LYS A 131 13.11 -16.33 -35.77
CA LYS A 131 11.96 -17.21 -35.99
C LYS A 131 11.49 -17.17 -37.45
N ALA A 132 11.42 -15.98 -38.05
CA ALA A 132 11.06 -15.85 -39.47
C ALA A 132 12.06 -16.55 -40.40
N THR A 133 13.35 -16.49 -40.08
CA THR A 133 14.40 -17.18 -40.85
C THR A 133 14.26 -18.69 -40.71
N GLN A 134 14.09 -19.20 -39.49
CA GLN A 134 13.86 -20.62 -39.23
C GLN A 134 12.60 -21.15 -39.92
N ILE A 135 11.51 -20.37 -39.93
CA ILE A 135 10.28 -20.73 -40.65
C ILE A 135 10.55 -20.84 -42.15
N LYS A 136 11.29 -19.89 -42.74
CA LYS A 136 11.64 -19.94 -44.17
C LYS A 136 12.50 -21.15 -44.51
N GLU A 137 13.48 -21.47 -43.67
CA GLU A 137 14.35 -22.64 -43.87
C GLU A 137 13.54 -23.94 -43.81
N ARG A 138 12.73 -24.12 -42.75
CA ARG A 138 11.84 -25.27 -42.63
C ARG A 138 10.87 -25.39 -43.79
N ALA A 139 10.28 -24.27 -44.22
CA ALA A 139 9.36 -24.26 -45.36
C ALA A 139 10.06 -24.68 -46.67
N ARG A 140 11.33 -24.30 -46.88
CA ARG A 140 12.12 -24.75 -48.02
C ARG A 140 12.41 -26.25 -47.95
N GLU A 141 12.84 -26.74 -46.79
CA GLU A 141 13.08 -28.18 -46.57
C GLU A 141 11.80 -29.00 -46.81
N LEU A 142 10.67 -28.58 -46.25
CA LEU A 142 9.36 -29.20 -46.46
C LEU A 142 8.95 -29.16 -47.94
N ALA A 143 9.14 -28.04 -48.62
CA ALA A 143 8.84 -27.92 -50.04
C ALA A 143 9.69 -28.87 -50.90
N GLU A 144 10.98 -29.05 -50.56
CA GLU A 144 11.84 -30.01 -51.26
C GLU A 144 11.40 -31.46 -51.03
N ILE A 145 11.05 -31.81 -49.79
CA ILE A 145 10.55 -33.14 -49.44
C ILE A 145 9.27 -33.43 -50.19
N GLU A 146 8.31 -32.50 -50.18
CA GLU A 146 7.03 -32.64 -50.86
C GLU A 146 7.19 -32.74 -52.38
N ARG A 147 8.11 -31.94 -52.96
CA ARG A 147 8.46 -32.00 -54.38
C ARG A 147 8.98 -33.38 -54.76
N ARG A 148 9.92 -33.93 -53.99
CA ARG A 148 10.48 -35.27 -54.24
C ARG A 148 9.42 -36.36 -54.06
N ALA A 149 8.55 -36.24 -53.05
CA ALA A 149 7.44 -37.19 -52.84
C ALA A 149 6.45 -37.16 -54.01
N SER A 150 6.08 -35.97 -54.49
CA SER A 150 5.21 -35.77 -55.64
C SER A 150 5.83 -36.34 -56.93
N GLU A 151 7.11 -36.09 -57.18
CA GLU A 151 7.85 -36.67 -58.31
C GLU A 151 7.85 -38.20 -58.27
N ALA A 152 8.07 -38.79 -57.09
CA ALA A 152 8.04 -40.24 -56.91
C ALA A 152 6.64 -40.84 -57.12
N SER A 153 5.60 -40.15 -56.64
CA SER A 153 4.20 -40.55 -56.83
C SER A 153 3.81 -40.52 -58.31
N LEU A 154 4.09 -39.41 -59.01
CA LEU A 154 3.83 -39.27 -60.44
C LEU A 154 4.56 -40.33 -61.27
N ARG A 155 5.81 -40.65 -60.89
CA ARG A 155 6.56 -41.71 -61.56
C ARG A 155 5.93 -43.09 -61.37
N ARG A 156 5.42 -43.40 -60.18
CA ARG A 156 4.70 -44.66 -59.94
C ARG A 156 3.42 -44.73 -60.77
N GLU A 157 2.61 -43.67 -60.75
CA GLU A 157 1.37 -43.61 -61.51
C GLU A 157 1.61 -43.72 -63.04
N MET A 158 2.67 -43.08 -63.55
CA MET A 158 3.06 -43.25 -64.96
C MET A 158 3.50 -44.69 -65.27
N VAL A 159 4.26 -45.35 -64.39
CA VAL A 159 4.65 -46.75 -64.59
C VAL A 159 3.42 -47.65 -64.61
N ASP A 160 2.50 -47.47 -63.67
CA ASP A 160 1.27 -48.26 -63.59
C ASP A 160 0.42 -48.07 -64.86
N LEU A 161 0.24 -46.83 -65.33
CA LEU A 161 -0.49 -46.54 -66.57
C LEU A 161 0.18 -47.14 -67.82
N VAL A 162 1.52 -47.06 -67.90
CA VAL A 162 2.27 -47.66 -69.02
C VAL A 162 2.13 -49.18 -69.02
N VAL A 163 2.21 -49.81 -67.85
CA VAL A 163 2.00 -51.26 -67.69
C VAL A 163 0.57 -51.65 -68.07
N GLU A 164 -0.43 -50.89 -67.65
CA GLU A 164 -1.84 -51.12 -68.00
C GLU A 164 -2.07 -51.01 -69.51
N LEU A 165 -1.59 -49.93 -70.15
CA LEU A 165 -1.71 -49.73 -71.60
C LEU A 165 -0.95 -50.80 -72.40
N ALA A 166 0.26 -51.18 -71.95
CA ALA A 166 1.03 -52.25 -72.58
C ALA A 166 0.29 -53.59 -72.46
N THR A 167 -0.25 -53.90 -71.29
CA THR A 167 -1.04 -55.11 -71.04
C THR A 167 -2.27 -55.13 -71.95
N GLN A 168 -3.05 -54.04 -71.99
CA GLN A 168 -4.23 -53.93 -72.85
C GLN A 168 -3.88 -54.10 -74.33
N LYS A 169 -2.77 -53.52 -74.78
CA LYS A 169 -2.30 -53.62 -76.16
C LYS A 169 -1.83 -55.03 -76.51
N ILE A 170 -1.14 -55.72 -75.60
CA ILE A 170 -0.73 -57.13 -75.77
C ILE A 170 -1.98 -58.03 -75.79
N SER A 171 -2.91 -57.88 -74.84
CA SER A 171 -4.18 -58.61 -74.80
C SER A 171 -5.00 -58.43 -76.08
N SER A 172 -4.99 -57.24 -76.68
CA SER A 172 -5.70 -56.97 -77.94
C SER A 172 -5.07 -57.59 -79.19
N ARG A 173 -3.79 -58.00 -79.13
CA ARG A 173 -3.01 -58.55 -80.26
C ARG A 173 -2.60 -60.01 -80.09
N LEU A 174 -3.07 -60.67 -79.04
CA LEU A 174 -2.81 -62.08 -78.77
C LEU A 174 -3.53 -62.95 -79.82
N THR A 175 -2.76 -63.51 -80.76
CA THR A 175 -3.20 -64.56 -81.69
C THR A 175 -2.57 -65.90 -81.32
N PRO A 176 -3.17 -67.04 -81.73
CA PRO A 176 -2.66 -68.38 -81.39
C PRO A 176 -1.21 -68.62 -81.84
N GLU A 177 -0.80 -68.04 -82.96
CA GLU A 177 0.56 -68.17 -83.52
C GLU A 177 1.59 -67.40 -82.68
N LEU A 178 1.22 -66.22 -82.17
CA LEU A 178 2.09 -65.40 -81.33
C LEU A 178 2.34 -66.08 -79.97
N ASP A 179 1.31 -66.73 -79.41
CA ASP A 179 1.38 -67.44 -78.14
C ASP A 179 2.25 -68.70 -78.20
N GLN A 180 2.20 -69.45 -79.32
CA GLN A 180 3.12 -70.57 -79.55
C GLN A 180 4.57 -70.12 -79.68
N GLY A 181 4.84 -69.03 -80.39
CA GLY A 181 6.19 -68.46 -80.53
C GLY A 181 6.78 -67.99 -79.19
N LEU A 182 5.95 -67.37 -78.34
CA LEU A 182 6.37 -66.95 -77.00
C LEU A 182 6.78 -68.14 -76.12
N ARG A 183 5.98 -69.22 -76.15
CA ARG A 183 6.27 -70.46 -75.40
C ARG A 183 7.58 -71.10 -75.84
N GLN A 184 7.87 -71.14 -77.14
CA GLN A 184 9.14 -71.67 -77.64
C GLN A 184 10.33 -70.82 -77.22
N SER A 185 10.22 -69.48 -77.26
CA SER A 185 11.30 -68.59 -76.79
C SER A 185 11.58 -68.72 -75.30
N LEU A 186 10.55 -68.89 -74.46
CA LEU A 186 10.72 -69.09 -73.02
C LEU A 186 11.41 -70.42 -72.70
N LEU A 187 11.06 -71.48 -73.44
CA LEU A 187 11.73 -72.78 -73.29
C LEU A 187 13.20 -72.72 -73.72
N ASP A 188 13.52 -71.92 -74.74
CA ASP A 188 14.90 -71.74 -75.23
C ASP A 188 15.74 -70.87 -74.27
N ASP A 189 15.16 -69.80 -73.70
CA ASP A 189 15.85 -68.92 -72.73
C ASP A 189 16.05 -69.63 -71.37
N VAL A 190 15.06 -70.38 -70.89
CA VAL A 190 15.22 -71.22 -69.69
C VAL A 190 16.22 -72.35 -69.94
N GLY A 191 16.23 -72.92 -71.16
CA GLY A 191 17.22 -73.90 -71.58
C GLY A 191 18.66 -73.35 -71.60
N LYS A 192 18.84 -72.09 -72.01
CA LYS A 192 20.15 -71.41 -71.96
C LYS A 192 20.58 -71.05 -70.54
N ALA A 193 19.65 -70.57 -69.70
CA ALA A 193 19.95 -70.19 -68.32
C ALA A 193 20.21 -71.39 -67.39
N LEU A 194 19.78 -72.59 -67.76
CA LEU A 194 20.06 -73.86 -67.06
C LEU A 194 21.19 -74.68 -67.73
N GLY A 195 21.72 -74.20 -68.87
CA GLY A 195 22.79 -74.83 -69.64
C GLY A 195 24.17 -74.22 -69.44
N GLU A 196 24.28 -73.14 -68.65
CA GLU A 196 25.51 -72.69 -67.97
C GLU A 196 25.50 -73.13 -66.50
#